data_AF-A0A1B3NDG8-F1
#
_entry.id   AF-A0A1B3NDG8-F1
#
_cell.length_a   1.000
_cell.length_b   1.000
_cell.length_c   1.000
_cell.angle_alpha   90.00
_cell.angle_beta   90.00
_cell.angle_gamma   90.00
#
_symmetry.space_group_name_H-M   'P 1'
#
loop_
_entity.id
_entity.type
_entity.pdbx_description
1 polymer ?
#
loop_
_entity_poly.entity_id
_entity_poly.type
_entity_poly.pdbx_seq_one_letter_code
_entity_poly.pdbx_strand_id
1 'polypeptide(L)'
;MNPDVPSYPSPLEVGDEALVTGTLCVTNSSGGTTIIRHAGMTCRVTKSFWDYECGWRFHGTPVNQGDVGELRRQGTTGIDPEVYRERYPNNPDLHTSAVEAARTFDPGRVFFSEHDVAPSPKPGPA
;
A
#
# COMPACT_ATOMS: atom_id res chain seq x y z
N MET A 1 28.46 3.10 11.56
CA MET A 1 27.61 2.59 10.46
C MET A 1 26.30 3.34 10.58
N ASN A 2 25.90 4.12 9.59
CA ASN A 2 24.64 4.87 9.66
C ASN A 2 23.49 3.86 9.45
N PRO A 3 22.61 3.60 10.43
CA PRO A 3 21.55 2.60 10.29
C PRO A 3 20.55 2.94 9.15
N ASP A 4 20.59 4.17 8.66
CA ASP A 4 19.70 4.70 7.63
C ASP A 4 20.07 4.33 6.19
N VAL A 5 21.15 3.56 5.97
CA VAL A 5 21.58 3.16 4.62
C VAL A 5 21.69 1.63 4.56
N PRO A 6 20.89 0.96 3.70
CA PRO A 6 20.96 -0.48 3.57
C PRO A 6 22.32 -0.91 3.02
N SER A 7 22.79 -2.09 3.43
CA SER A 7 24.02 -2.68 2.89
C SER A 7 23.86 -3.25 1.48
N TYR A 8 22.66 -3.19 0.90
CA TYR A 8 22.33 -3.70 -0.42
C TYR A 8 21.38 -2.74 -1.17
N PRO A 9 21.46 -2.68 -2.52
CA PRO A 9 20.65 -1.76 -3.31
C PRO A 9 19.16 -2.14 -3.30
N SER A 10 18.30 -1.17 -3.63
CA SER A 10 16.87 -1.43 -3.85
C SER A 10 16.69 -2.49 -4.93
N PRO A 11 15.84 -3.51 -4.71
CA PRO A 11 15.56 -4.52 -5.72
C PRO A 11 14.63 -4.01 -6.83
N LEU A 12 13.92 -2.90 -6.59
CA LEU A 12 13.01 -2.25 -7.54
C LEU A 12 13.20 -0.74 -7.51
N GLU A 13 13.06 -0.10 -8.67
CA GLU A 13 13.11 1.35 -8.83
C GLU A 13 11.75 1.92 -9.22
N VAL A 14 11.60 3.25 -9.10
CA VAL A 14 10.37 3.93 -9.56
C VAL A 14 10.19 3.72 -11.06
N GLY A 15 9.01 3.24 -11.45
CA GLY A 15 8.67 2.89 -12.83
C GLY A 15 8.69 1.39 -13.11
N ASP A 16 9.38 0.58 -12.28
CA ASP A 16 9.41 -0.87 -12.44
C ASP A 16 8.03 -1.48 -12.23
N GLU A 17 7.74 -2.56 -12.98
CA GLU A 17 6.57 -3.40 -12.75
C GLU A 17 6.97 -4.65 -11.98
N ALA A 18 6.31 -4.87 -10.86
CA ALA A 18 6.58 -5.98 -9.95
C ALA A 18 5.32 -6.82 -9.77
N LEU A 19 5.44 -8.14 -9.93
CA LEU A 19 4.39 -9.08 -9.57
C LEU A 19 4.42 -9.29 -8.05
N VAL A 20 3.45 -8.71 -7.34
CA VAL A 20 3.29 -8.89 -5.90
C VAL A 20 2.48 -10.16 -5.65
N THR A 21 3.09 -11.12 -4.97
CA THR A 21 2.52 -12.45 -4.68
C THR A 21 2.30 -12.69 -3.19
N GLY A 22 2.99 -11.94 -2.33
CA GLY A 22 2.83 -11.98 -0.88
C GLY A 22 1.76 -11.02 -0.37
N THR A 23 2.11 -10.22 0.62
CA THR A 23 1.23 -9.22 1.24
C THR A 23 1.15 -7.96 0.40
N LEU A 24 -0.07 -7.55 0.06
CA LEU A 24 -0.37 -6.24 -0.52
C LEU A 24 -1.33 -5.50 0.39
N CYS A 25 -1.07 -4.22 0.63
CA CYS A 25 -1.89 -3.39 1.50
C CYS A 25 -2.45 -2.18 0.75
N VAL A 26 -3.58 -1.67 1.22
CA VAL A 26 -4.12 -0.34 0.85
C VAL A 26 -4.47 0.45 2.10
N THR A 27 -4.52 1.77 1.97
CA THR A 27 -5.22 2.60 2.95
C THR A 27 -6.72 2.41 2.74
N ASN A 28 -7.45 2.08 3.79
CA ASN A 28 -8.89 1.83 3.72
C ASN A 28 -9.71 3.11 3.82
N SER A 29 -11.02 3.01 3.54
CA SER A 29 -11.93 4.16 3.54
C SER A 29 -12.16 4.83 4.90
N SER A 30 -11.51 4.36 5.96
CA SER A 30 -11.59 4.91 7.32
C SER A 30 -10.24 5.38 7.85
N GLY A 31 -9.19 5.36 7.02
CA GLY A 31 -7.85 5.86 7.36
C GLY A 31 -6.93 4.83 8.01
N GLY A 32 -7.39 3.58 8.11
CA GLY A 32 -6.56 2.44 8.52
C GLY A 32 -5.87 1.77 7.33
N THR A 33 -5.15 0.69 7.62
CA THR A 33 -4.53 -0.16 6.60
C THR A 33 -5.34 -1.45 6.45
N THR A 34 -5.55 -1.91 5.22
CA THR A 34 -6.17 -3.20 4.93
C THR A 34 -5.23 -4.06 4.13
N ILE A 35 -5.01 -5.29 4.61
CA ILE A 35 -4.31 -6.33 3.88
C ILE A 35 -5.28 -6.92 2.84
N ILE A 36 -4.84 -6.96 1.60
CA ILE A 36 -5.61 -7.39 0.44
C ILE A 36 -5.38 -8.87 0.20
N ARG A 37 -6.45 -9.60 -0.07
CA ARG A 37 -6.38 -10.96 -0.61
C ARG A 37 -6.31 -10.88 -2.12
N HIS A 38 -5.25 -11.44 -2.71
CA HIS A 38 -5.05 -11.50 -4.16
C HIS A 38 -4.36 -12.81 -4.56
N ALA A 39 -4.50 -13.20 -5.83
CA ALA A 39 -3.79 -14.35 -6.40
C ALA A 39 -2.41 -13.98 -7.00
N GLY A 40 -2.02 -12.71 -6.85
CA GLY A 40 -0.90 -12.10 -7.54
C GLY A 40 -1.36 -10.84 -8.25
N MET A 41 -0.66 -9.73 -8.08
CA MET A 41 -1.04 -8.45 -8.68
C MET A 41 0.19 -7.74 -9.21
N THR A 42 0.20 -7.38 -10.49
CA THR A 42 1.28 -6.58 -11.07
C THR A 42 1.07 -5.12 -10.71
N CYS A 43 2.05 -4.55 -10.03
CA CYS A 43 2.05 -3.17 -9.57
C CYS A 43 3.23 -2.41 -10.17
N ARG A 44 2.97 -1.22 -10.72
CA ARG A 44 4.01 -0.28 -11.09
C ARG A 44 4.47 0.50 -9.86
N VAL A 45 5.76 0.46 -9.56
CA VAL A 45 6.36 1.15 -8.42
C VAL A 45 6.33 2.65 -8.64
N THR A 46 5.82 3.38 -7.66
CA THR A 46 5.75 4.85 -7.63
C THR A 46 6.65 5.46 -6.57
N LYS A 47 7.07 4.67 -5.58
CA LYS A 47 8.04 5.07 -4.56
C LYS A 47 8.78 3.83 -4.05
N SER A 48 10.09 3.97 -3.83
CA SER A 48 10.92 3.03 -3.07
C SER A 48 11.54 3.76 -1.87
N PHE A 49 11.63 3.10 -0.72
CA PHE A 49 12.37 3.59 0.43
C PHE A 49 12.82 2.43 1.34
N TRP A 50 13.91 2.67 2.07
CA TRP A 50 14.43 1.73 3.05
C TRP A 50 13.76 1.95 4.40
N ASP A 51 13.33 0.86 5.02
CA ASP A 51 12.89 0.80 6.42
C ASP A 51 13.83 -0.16 7.17
N TYR A 52 14.46 0.31 8.25
CA TYR A 52 15.48 -0.49 8.95
C TYR A 52 14.89 -1.74 9.64
N GLU A 53 13.58 -1.77 9.92
CA GLU A 53 12.91 -2.92 10.55
C GLU A 53 12.38 -3.89 9.51
N CYS A 54 11.93 -3.37 8.36
CA CYS A 54 11.12 -4.12 7.40
C CYS A 54 11.75 -4.27 6.01
N GLY A 55 12.97 -3.79 5.80
CA GLY A 55 13.67 -3.87 4.53
C GLY A 55 13.20 -2.83 3.51
N TRP A 56 13.34 -3.14 2.22
CA TRP A 56 12.83 -2.26 1.17
C TRP A 56 11.30 -2.28 1.09
N ARG A 57 10.72 -1.08 1.07
CA ARG A 57 9.28 -0.84 1.02
C ARG A 57 8.93 -0.08 -0.25
N PHE A 58 7.77 -0.43 -0.81
CA PHE A 58 7.31 0.13 -2.07
C PHE A 58 5.91 0.68 -1.95
N HIS A 59 5.68 1.80 -2.62
CA HIS A 59 4.35 2.19 -3.06
C HIS A 59 4.21 1.81 -4.52
N GLY A 60 3.01 1.41 -4.92
CA GLY A 60 2.72 1.14 -6.31
C GLY A 60 1.30 1.45 -6.72
N THR A 61 1.05 1.24 -7.99
CA THR A 61 -0.28 1.30 -8.60
C THR A 61 -0.52 0.02 -9.39
N PRO A 62 -1.68 -0.66 -9.24
CA PRO A 62 -1.99 -1.83 -10.05
C PRO A 62 -1.98 -1.48 -11.54
N VAL A 63 -1.37 -2.34 -12.35
CA VAL A 63 -1.32 -2.14 -13.80
C VAL A 63 -2.68 -2.43 -14.45
N ASN A 64 -3.43 -3.41 -13.93
CA ASN A 64 -4.76 -3.75 -14.44
C ASN A 64 -5.87 -2.97 -13.72
N GLN A 65 -6.79 -2.38 -14.50
CA GLN A 65 -7.94 -1.66 -13.93
C GLN A 65 -8.91 -2.57 -13.16
N GLY A 66 -9.01 -3.86 -13.53
CA GLY A 66 -9.84 -4.83 -12.83
C GLY A 66 -9.41 -5.03 -11.36
N ASP A 67 -8.11 -4.95 -11.10
CA ASP A 67 -7.53 -5.09 -9.77
C ASP A 67 -7.91 -3.92 -8.86
N VAL A 68 -7.95 -2.69 -9.39
CA VAL A 68 -8.40 -1.50 -8.64
C VAL A 68 -9.84 -1.66 -8.15
N GLY A 69 -10.71 -2.30 -8.94
CA GLY A 69 -12.09 -2.59 -8.54
C GLY A 69 -12.17 -3.55 -7.36
N GLU A 70 -11.31 -4.58 -7.33
CA GLU A 70 -11.22 -5.52 -6.21
C GLU A 70 -10.64 -4.85 -4.96
N LEU A 71 -9.59 -4.05 -5.11
CA LEU A 71 -9.00 -3.26 -4.03
C LEU A 71 -10.01 -2.30 -3.41
N ARG A 72 -10.85 -1.65 -4.24
CA ARG A 72 -11.94 -0.79 -3.76
C ARG A 72 -12.92 -1.57 -2.91
N ARG A 73 -13.32 -2.77 -3.34
CA ARG A 73 -14.25 -3.62 -2.56
C ARG A 73 -13.65 -4.02 -1.22
N GLN A 74 -12.41 -4.51 -1.20
CA GLN A 74 -11.78 -4.98 0.03
C GLN A 74 -11.36 -3.84 0.98
N GLY A 75 -10.94 -2.70 0.43
CA GLY A 75 -10.52 -1.51 1.19
C GLY A 75 -11.67 -0.62 1.67
N THR A 76 -12.92 -0.89 1.25
CA THR A 76 -14.08 -0.17 1.77
C THR A 76 -14.58 -0.86 3.03
N THR A 77 -14.55 -0.15 4.16
CA THR A 77 -14.92 -0.72 5.48
C THR A 77 -16.43 -0.72 5.74
N GLY A 78 -17.19 0.10 5.02
CA GLY A 78 -18.62 0.34 5.26
C GLY A 78 -18.92 1.18 6.51
N ILE A 79 -17.89 1.71 7.18
CA ILE A 79 -18.06 2.57 8.37
C ILE A 79 -18.31 4.01 7.90
N ASP A 80 -19.47 4.55 8.26
CA ASP A 80 -19.78 5.97 8.06
C ASP A 80 -18.93 6.83 9.01
N PRO A 81 -18.21 7.87 8.52
CA PRO A 81 -17.48 8.80 9.37
C PRO A 81 -18.29 9.37 10.54
N GLU A 82 -19.60 9.58 10.38
CA GLU A 82 -20.48 10.10 11.44
C GLU A 82 -20.49 9.24 12.71
N VAL A 83 -20.24 7.94 12.58
CA VAL A 83 -20.11 7.02 13.72
C VAL A 83 -19.02 7.50 14.70
N TYR A 84 -17.95 8.14 14.21
CA TYR A 84 -16.88 8.65 15.06
C TYR A 84 -17.31 9.88 15.87
N ARG A 85 -18.17 10.73 15.31
CA ARG A 85 -18.74 11.89 16.03
C ARG A 85 -19.62 11.43 17.19
N GLU A 86 -20.42 10.39 16.98
CA GLU A 86 -21.32 9.84 18.00
C GLU A 86 -20.58 9.06 19.09
N ARG A 87 -19.61 8.22 18.72
CA ARG A 87 -18.89 7.35 19.67
C ARG A 87 -17.80 8.09 20.43
N TYR A 88 -17.21 9.12 19.85
CA TYR A 88 -16.09 9.87 20.42
C TYR A 88 -16.36 11.37 20.47
N PRO A 89 -17.41 11.82 21.18
CA PRO A 89 -17.82 13.23 21.17
C PRO A 89 -16.76 14.17 21.76
N ASN A 90 -15.86 13.66 22.62
CA ASN A 90 -14.77 14.42 23.21
C ASN A 90 -13.49 14.43 22.34
N ASN A 91 -13.52 13.82 21.16
CA ASN A 91 -12.38 13.76 20.25
C ASN A 91 -12.82 14.06 18.79
N PRO A 92 -13.10 15.34 18.47
CA PRO A 92 -13.58 15.75 17.14
C PRO A 92 -12.56 15.50 16.02
N ASP A 93 -11.27 15.36 16.36
CA ASP A 93 -10.22 15.07 15.39
C ASP A 93 -10.40 13.70 14.73
N LEU A 94 -10.98 12.73 15.45
CA LEU A 94 -11.29 11.41 14.88
C LEU A 94 -12.34 11.48 13.78
N HIS A 95 -13.40 12.28 13.98
CA HIS A 95 -14.42 12.50 12.95
C HIS A 95 -13.80 13.20 11.74
N THR A 96 -13.03 14.27 11.97
CA THR A 96 -12.34 14.99 10.90
C THR A 96 -11.42 14.07 10.10
N SER A 97 -10.64 13.22 10.79
CA SER A 97 -9.74 12.25 10.16
C SER A 97 -10.49 11.20 9.35
N ALA A 98 -11.62 10.69 9.87
CA ALA A 98 -12.44 9.70 9.17
C ALA A 98 -13.09 10.29 7.90
N VAL A 99 -13.57 11.54 7.97
CA VAL A 99 -14.12 12.26 6.80
C VAL A 99 -13.03 12.48 5.75
N GLU A 100 -11.84 12.91 6.16
CA GLU A 100 -10.73 13.10 5.24
C GLU A 100 -10.27 11.78 4.61
N ALA A 101 -10.19 10.70 5.40
CA ALA A 101 -9.84 9.39 4.90
C ALA A 101 -10.86 8.86 3.89
N ALA A 102 -12.16 9.01 4.15
CA ALA A 102 -13.21 8.63 3.21
C ALA A 102 -13.10 9.44 1.89
N ARG A 103 -12.80 10.74 1.99
CA ARG A 103 -12.63 11.63 0.83
C ARG A 103 -11.40 11.31 0.00
N THR A 104 -10.32 10.91 0.65
CA THR A 104 -9.00 10.67 0.03
C THR A 104 -8.72 9.20 -0.25
N PHE A 105 -9.69 8.32 0.00
CA PHE A 105 -9.57 6.89 -0.25
C PHE A 105 -9.28 6.61 -1.73
N ASP A 106 -8.05 6.15 -1.98
CA ASP A 106 -7.57 5.77 -3.30
C ASP A 106 -7.18 4.29 -3.32
N PRO A 107 -8.05 3.40 -3.84
CA PRO A 107 -7.73 1.98 -3.97
C PRO A 107 -6.68 1.70 -5.04
N GLY A 108 -6.31 2.69 -5.86
CA GLY A 108 -5.21 2.58 -6.82
C GLY A 108 -3.84 2.67 -6.18
N ARG A 109 -3.75 3.10 -4.91
CA ARG A 109 -2.48 3.22 -4.19
C ARG A 109 -2.27 2.04 -3.24
N VAL A 110 -1.25 1.25 -3.54
CA VAL A 110 -0.92 0.04 -2.79
C VAL A 110 0.47 0.11 -2.15
N PHE A 111 0.68 -0.72 -1.13
CA PHE A 111 1.91 -0.82 -0.36
C PHE A 111 2.34 -2.29 -0.25
N PHE A 112 3.62 -2.57 -0.48
CA PHE A 112 4.19 -3.93 -0.39
C PHE A 112 5.68 -3.87 -0.05
N SER A 113 6.27 -5.01 0.33
CA SER A 113 7.70 -5.13 0.63
C SER A 113 8.44 -5.90 -0.45
N GLU A 114 9.77 -5.85 -0.40
CA GLU A 114 10.62 -6.69 -1.25
C GLU A 114 10.39 -8.19 -1.07
N HIS A 115 9.93 -8.62 0.11
CA HIS A 115 9.64 -10.02 0.41
C HIS A 115 8.33 -10.51 -0.20
N ASP A 116 7.47 -9.59 -0.65
CA ASP A 116 6.17 -9.92 -1.24
C ASP A 116 6.24 -10.04 -2.77
N VAL A 117 7.37 -9.67 -3.37
CA VAL A 117 7.54 -9.61 -4.82
C VAL A 117 8.06 -10.95 -5.34
N ALA A 118 7.47 -11.43 -6.43
CA ALA A 118 7.97 -12.61 -7.12
C ALA A 118 9.42 -12.38 -7.59
N PRO A 119 10.31 -13.38 -7.53
CA PRO A 119 11.65 -13.26 -8.08
C PRO A 119 11.57 -12.89 -9.56
N SER A 120 11.95 -11.66 -9.90
CA SER A 120 12.06 -11.26 -11.30
C SER A 120 13.40 -11.78 -11.83
N PRO A 121 13.49 -12.40 -13.01
CA PRO A 121 14.77 -12.66 -13.63
C PRO A 121 15.41 -11.29 -13.92
N LYS A 122 16.39 -10.89 -13.12
CA LYS A 122 17.23 -9.74 -13.48
C LYS A 122 17.80 -10.05 -14.87
N PRO A 123 17.72 -9.12 -15.84
CA PRO A 123 18.45 -9.29 -17.08
C PRO A 123 19.90 -9.62 -16.71
N GLY A 124 20.39 -10.76 -17.20
CA GLY A 124 21.80 -11.08 -17.05
C GLY A 124 22.64 -9.95 -17.65
N PRO A 125 23.85 -9.69 -17.14
CA PRO A 125 24.73 -8.71 -17.77
C PRO A 125 24.89 -9.08 -19.26
N ALA A 126 24.60 -8.12 -20.13
CA ALA A 126 24.83 -8.22 -21.56
C ALA A 126 26.33 -8.36 -21.88
#